data_AF-A0A1V5VIV6-F1
#
_entry.id   AF-A0A1V5VIV6-F1
#
_cell.length_a   1.000
_cell.length_b   1.000
_cell.length_c   1.000
_cell.angle_alpha   90.00
_cell.angle_beta   90.00
_cell.angle_gamma   90.00
#
_symmetry.space_group_name_H-M   'P 1'
#
loop_
_entity.id
_entity.type
_entity.pdbx_description
1 polymer ?
#
loop_
_entity_poly.entity_id
_entity_poly.type
_entity_poly.pdbx_seq_one_letter_code
_entity_poly.pdbx_strand_id
1 'polypeptide(L)' 'MGKIKLIEVEIPDKIARALEQIAEEQYKSISILVREMIVDYIEDELSIQSWKTIEKGRKEYREGEYTPWREALHG' A
#
# COMPACT_ATOMS: atom_id res chain seq x y z
N MET A 1 -16.93 -0.93 12.72
CA MET A 1 -16.75 -0.49 11.31
C MET A 1 -15.40 0.20 11.19
N GLY A 2 -14.49 -0.33 10.36
CA GLY A 2 -13.17 0.28 10.15
C GLY A 2 -13.30 1.63 9.45
N LYS A 3 -12.41 2.58 9.77
CA LYS A 3 -12.35 3.88 9.09
C LYS A 3 -11.71 3.68 7.71
N ILE A 4 -12.46 4.02 6.65
CA ILE A 4 -11.90 4.08 5.29
C ILE A 4 -10.99 5.31 5.22
N LYS A 5 -9.75 5.13 4.79
CA LYS A 5 -8.84 6.24 4.45
C LYS A 5 -8.76 6.36 2.93
N LEU A 6 -8.84 7.59 2.43
CA LEU A 6 -8.60 7.90 1.02
C LEU A 6 -7.10 8.12 0.82
N ILE A 7 -6.57 7.57 -0.27
CA ILE A 7 -5.18 7.74 -0.70
C ILE A 7 -5.24 8.28 -2.13
N GLU A 8 -4.69 9.46 -2.34
CA GLU A 8 -4.49 10.04 -3.66
C GLU A 8 -3.06 9.75 -4.10
N VAL A 9 -2.90 9.34 -5.36
CA VAL A 9 -1.60 8.99 -5.94
C VAL A 9 -1.51 9.60 -7.32
N GLU A 10 -0.44 10.34 -7.56
CA GLU A 10 -0.10 10.81 -8.89
C GLU A 10 0.69 9.73 -9.62
N ILE A 11 0.22 9.37 -10.81
CA ILE A 11 0.88 8.39 -11.69
C ILE A 11 0.93 8.94 -13.12
N PRO A 12 1.94 8.56 -13.92
CA PRO A 12 1.98 8.91 -15.33
C PRO A 12 0.74 8.40 -16.08
N ASP A 13 0.21 9.22 -17.01
CA ASP A 13 -0.99 8.91 -17.81
C ASP A 13 -0.94 7.52 -18.48
N LYS A 14 0.24 7.11 -18.96
CA LYS A 14 0.41 5.78 -19.59
C LYS A 14 0.12 4.65 -18.61
N ILE A 15 0.50 4.81 -17.34
CA ILE A 15 0.25 3.82 -16.29
C ILE A 15 -1.23 3.85 -15.91
N ALA A 16 -1.83 5.05 -15.80
CA ALA A 16 -3.27 5.18 -15.53
C ALA A 16 -4.12 4.44 -16.57
N ARG A 17 -3.83 4.64 -17.88
CA ARG A 17 -4.52 3.95 -18.97
C ARG A 17 -4.32 2.43 -18.94
N ALA A 18 -3.13 1.97 -18.61
CA ALA A 18 -2.87 0.54 -18.48
C ALA A 18 -3.67 -0.07 -17.32
N LEU A 19 -3.75 0.63 -16.18
CA LEU A 19 -4.56 0.21 -15.03
C LEU A 19 -6.05 0.19 -15.36
N GLU A 20 -6.55 1.17 -16.11
CA GLU A 20 -7.93 1.20 -16.61
C GLU A 20 -8.25 -0.04 -17.43
N GLN A 21 -7.41 -0.37 -18.41
CA GLN A 21 -7.61 -1.53 -19.27
C GLN A 21 -7.61 -2.84 -18.47
N ILE A 22 -6.64 -3.02 -17.57
CA ILE A 22 -6.56 -4.23 -16.73
C ILE A 22 -7.78 -4.34 -15.81
N ALA A 23 -8.24 -3.22 -15.24
CA ALA A 23 -9.41 -3.21 -14.37
C ALA A 23 -10.68 -3.59 -15.15
N GLU A 24 -10.83 -3.11 -16.39
CA GLU A 24 -11.93 -3.45 -17.28
C GLU A 24 -11.93 -4.94 -17.65
N GLU A 25 -10.77 -5.48 -18.04
CA GLU A 25 -10.60 -6.91 -18.38
C GLU A 25 -10.98 -7.83 -17.20
N GLN A 26 -10.82 -7.36 -15.96
CA GLN A 26 -11.16 -8.09 -14.74
C GLN A 26 -12.55 -7.77 -14.19
N TYR A 27 -13.34 -6.91 -14.85
CA TYR A 27 -14.64 -6.42 -14.36
C TYR A 27 -14.56 -5.77 -12.96
N LYS A 28 -13.48 -5.03 -12.68
CA LYS A 28 -13.19 -4.37 -11.39
C LYS A 28 -13.05 -2.86 -11.56
N SER A 29 -13.21 -2.12 -10.47
CA SER A 29 -12.76 -0.72 -10.44
C SER A 29 -11.24 -0.66 -10.24
N ILE A 30 -10.60 0.40 -10.74
CA ILE A 30 -9.17 0.68 -10.50
C ILE A 30 -8.86 0.62 -8.99
N SER A 31 -9.74 1.17 -8.15
CA SER A 31 -9.56 1.15 -6.70
C SER A 31 -9.61 -0.25 -6.07
N ILE A 32 -10.36 -1.20 -6.64
CA ILE A 32 -10.33 -2.60 -6.20
C ILE A 32 -9.02 -3.24 -6.64
N LEU A 33 -8.67 -3.12 -7.92
CA LEU A 33 -7.45 -3.67 -8.48
C LEU A 33 -6.21 -3.21 -7.71
N VAL A 34 -6.07 -1.90 -7.47
CA VAL A 34 -4.94 -1.34 -6.72
C VAL A 34 -4.91 -1.83 -5.28
N ARG A 35 -6.06 -2.00 -4.62
CA ARG A 35 -6.09 -2.55 -3.26
C ARG A 35 -5.63 -3.98 -3.21
N GLU A 36 -6.09 -4.82 -4.13
CA GLU A 36 -5.66 -6.23 -4.21
C GLU A 36 -4.15 -6.29 -4.45
N MET A 37 -3.63 -5.56 -5.44
CA MET A 37 -2.18 -5.51 -5.71
C MET A 37 -1.35 -5.05 -4.51
N ILE A 38 -1.83 -4.06 -3.75
CA ILE A 38 -1.14 -3.60 -2.53
C ILE A 38 -1.14 -4.71 -1.47
N VAL A 39 -2.26 -5.41 -1.30
CA VAL A 39 -2.37 -6.54 -0.35
C VAL A 39 -1.42 -7.66 -0.77
N ASP A 40 -1.46 -8.07 -2.03
CA ASP A 40 -0.60 -9.13 -2.57
C ASP A 40 0.87 -8.77 -2.38
N TYR A 41 1.26 -7.53 -2.72
CA TYR A 41 2.64 -7.05 -2.50
C TYR A 41 3.04 -7.07 -1.02
N ILE A 42 2.14 -6.65 -0.12
CA ILE A 42 2.36 -6.69 1.33
C ILE A 42 2.51 -8.14 1.81
N GLU A 43 1.69 -9.06 1.31
CA GLU A 43 1.72 -10.47 1.71
C GLU A 43 2.97 -11.19 1.18
N ASP A 44 3.39 -10.89 -0.06
CA ASP A 44 4.54 -11.51 -0.72
C ASP A 44 5.89 -10.97 -0.22
N GLU A 45 6.00 -9.67 0.05
CA GLU A 45 7.28 -9.03 0.41
C GLU A 45 7.51 -8.91 1.92
N LEU A 46 6.47 -8.95 2.75
CA LEU A 46 6.65 -8.79 4.19
C LEU A 46 6.86 -10.13 4.88
N SER A 47 8.14 -10.45 5.10
CA SER A 47 8.54 -11.42 6.12
C SER A 47 7.91 -11.07 7.49
N ILE A 48 7.81 -12.05 8.39
CA ILE A 48 7.35 -11.83 9.79
C ILE A 48 8.11 -10.67 10.47
N GLN A 49 9.37 -10.47 10.08
CA GLN A 49 10.20 -9.39 10.61
C GLN A 49 9.77 -8.01 10.07
N SER A 50 9.39 -7.92 8.80
CA SER A 50 8.86 -6.70 8.18
C SER A 50 7.52 -6.30 8.80
N TRP A 51 6.68 -7.28 9.16
CA TRP A 51 5.44 -7.04 9.93
C TRP A 51 5.71 -6.43 11.31
N LYS A 52 6.71 -6.94 12.04
CA LYS A 52 7.13 -6.37 13.33
C LYS A 52 7.62 -4.92 13.17
N THR A 53 8.34 -4.62 12.09
CA THR A 53 8.80 -3.26 11.78
C THR A 53 7.63 -2.31 11.50
N ILE A 54 6.61 -2.76 10.76
CA ILE A 54 5.39 -1.96 10.50
C ILE A 54 4.59 -1.73 11.80
N GLU A 55 4.44 -2.75 12.65
CA GLU A 55 3.78 -2.58 13.95
C GLU A 55 4.52 -1.61 14.86
N LYS A 56 5.86 -1.69 14.89
CA LYS A 56 6.72 -0.74 15.61
C LYS A 56 6.54 0.67 15.07
N GLY A 57 6.60 0.89 13.77
CA GLY A 57 6.37 2.20 13.15
C GLY A 57 4.96 2.75 13.39
N ARG A 58 3.93 1.89 13.45
CA ARG A 58 2.55 2.28 13.85
C ARG A 58 2.46 2.69 15.31
N LYS A 59 3.27 2.10 16.19
CA LYS A 59 3.35 2.49 17.60
C LYS A 59 4.05 3.85 17.74
N GLU A 60 5.22 4.01 17.12
CA GLU A 60 5.99 5.25 17.10
C GLU A 60 5.16 6.42 16.53
N TYR A 61 4.47 6.20 15.40
CA TYR A 61 3.59 7.23 14.83
C TYR A 61 2.46 7.67 15.78
N ARG A 62 1.92 6.75 16.59
CA ARG A 62 0.91 7.08 17.61
C ARG A 62 1.51 7.85 18.79
N GLU A 63 2.79 7.65 19.05
CA GLU A 63 3.56 8.31 20.11
C GLU A 63 4.17 9.64 19.64
N GLY A 64 4.07 9.96 18.35
CA GLY A 64 4.56 11.21 17.75
C GLY A 64 5.95 11.13 17.13
N GLU A 65 6.57 9.94 17.12
CA GLU A 65 7.85 9.69 16.47
C GLU A 65 7.59 9.04 15.09
N TYR A 66 8.02 9.67 14.00
CA TYR A 66 7.82 9.13 12.66
C TYR A 66 9.16 8.79 12.01
N THR A 67 9.41 7.48 11.86
CA THR A 67 10.46 6.99 10.95
C THR A 67 9.78 6.47 9.68
N PRO A 68 10.13 7.01 8.49
CA PRO A 68 9.63 6.49 7.22
C PRO A 68 9.88 4.98 7.11
N TRP A 69 8.86 4.20 6.75
CA TRP A 69 8.94 2.74 6.72
C TRP A 69 10.04 2.20 5.79
N ARG A 70 10.39 2.94 4.73
CA ARG A 70 11.50 2.60 3.83
C ARG A 70 12.86 2.68 4.51
N GLU A 71 13.07 3.67 5.38
CA GLU A 71 14.31 3.79 6.16
C GLU A 71 14.40 2.66 7.19
N ALA A 72 13.27 2.26 7.78
CA ALA A 72 13.21 1.17 8.74
C ALA A 72 13.44 -0.23 8.13
N LEU A 73 13.22 -0.41 6.82
CA LEU A 73 13.43 -1.69 6.12
C LEU A 73 14.83 -1.84 5.51
N HIS A 74 15.53 -0.74 5.24
CA HIS A 74 16.84 -0.74 4.57
C HIS A 74 17.99 -0.22 5.44
N GLY A 75 17.71 0.09 6.71
CA GLY A 75 18.69 0.49 7.73
C GLY A 75 19.28 -0.68 8.50
#